data_AF-A0A2G7T2X3-F1
#
_entry.id   AF-A0A2G7T2X3-F1
#
_cell.length_a   1.000
_cell.length_b   1.000
_cell.length_c   1.000
_cell.angle_alpha   90.00
_cell.angle_beta   90.00
_cell.angle_gamma   90.00
#
_symmetry.space_group_name_H-M   'P 1'
#
loop_
_entity.id
_entity.type
_entity.pdbx_description
1 polymer ?
#
loop_
_entity_poly.entity_id
_entity_poly.type
_entity_poly.pdbx_seq_one_letter_code
_entity_poly.pdbx_strand_id
1 'polypeptide(L)'
;MDRPHFRFHPGAYETVFEQEEGVCSCCGQNRSLKYEGPFYSQQSPDYLCPWCIASGQACETYDGELVGYTDIEGVSPDPSDPGPTIARELLLEIAQRTPGYRAWQQPVWLTHCNAPCVFLGHADRQAVEPFLAEVLPDIEGSYRNDAQWMLERMSTDGMISGCLFRCVHCGRHRLHMDVG
;
A
#
# COMPACT_ATOMS: atom_id res chain seq x y z
N MET A 1 13.73 -20.69 -7.32
CA MET A 1 13.83 -19.52 -6.43
C MET A 1 12.51 -19.42 -5.71
N ASP A 2 12.54 -19.37 -4.39
CA ASP A 2 11.33 -19.20 -3.61
C ASP A 2 10.75 -17.80 -3.84
N ARG A 3 9.43 -17.71 -3.67
CA ARG A 3 8.67 -16.49 -3.82
C ARG A 3 9.03 -15.52 -2.67
N PRO A 4 9.36 -14.23 -2.96
CA PRO A 4 9.66 -13.26 -1.91
C PRO A 4 8.49 -13.04 -0.95
N HIS A 5 8.78 -12.76 0.31
CA HIS A 5 7.77 -12.39 1.31
C HIS A 5 7.74 -10.87 1.49
N PHE A 6 6.57 -10.26 1.30
CA PHE A 6 6.37 -8.83 1.50
C PHE A 6 5.75 -8.56 2.87
N ARG A 7 6.58 -8.12 3.82
CA ARG A 7 6.19 -7.94 5.23
C ARG A 7 4.97 -7.03 5.42
N PHE A 8 4.90 -5.95 4.65
CA PHE A 8 3.85 -4.95 4.79
C PHE A 8 2.68 -5.17 3.82
N HIS A 9 2.81 -6.07 2.83
CA HIS A 9 1.73 -6.46 1.94
C HIS A 9 1.73 -7.99 1.73
N PRO A 10 1.44 -8.79 2.76
CA PRO A 10 1.53 -10.24 2.68
C PRO A 10 0.58 -10.86 1.64
N GLY A 11 -0.56 -10.20 1.38
CA GLY A 11 -1.54 -10.60 0.35
C GLY A 11 -1.27 -10.05 -1.06
N ALA A 12 -0.06 -9.52 -1.34
CA ALA A 12 0.22 -8.88 -2.62
C ALA A 12 0.03 -9.82 -3.81
N TYR A 13 0.30 -11.12 -3.64
CA TYR A 13 0.20 -12.09 -4.72
C TYR A 13 -1.22 -12.35 -5.19
N GLU A 14 -2.20 -12.07 -4.34
CA GLU A 14 -3.62 -12.20 -4.60
C GLU A 14 -4.25 -10.90 -5.11
N THR A 15 -3.61 -9.75 -4.88
CA THR A 15 -4.20 -8.43 -5.11
C THR A 15 -3.56 -7.64 -6.24
N VAL A 16 -2.24 -7.79 -6.45
CA VAL A 16 -1.46 -6.95 -7.37
C VAL A 16 -0.43 -7.73 -8.20
N PHE A 17 -0.45 -9.06 -8.14
CA PHE A 17 0.29 -9.91 -9.08
C PHE A 17 -0.66 -10.79 -9.89
N GLU A 18 -0.33 -10.99 -11.16
CA GLU A 18 -1.05 -11.88 -12.06
C GLU A 18 -0.14 -13.01 -12.56
N GLN A 19 -0.73 -14.19 -12.76
CA GLN A 19 -0.04 -15.38 -13.26
C GLN A 19 0.14 -15.27 -14.77
N GLU A 20 1.16 -14.52 -15.20
CA GLU A 20 1.46 -14.23 -16.60
C GLU A 20 2.93 -14.58 -16.91
N GLU A 21 3.16 -15.37 -17.96
CA GLU A 21 4.51 -15.67 -18.45
C GLU A 21 5.07 -14.48 -19.24
N GLY A 22 6.30 -14.07 -18.94
CA GLY A 22 6.95 -12.97 -19.64
C GLY A 22 8.40 -12.76 -19.25
N VAL A 23 9.06 -11.82 -19.92
CA VAL A 23 10.43 -11.40 -19.62
C VAL A 23 10.38 -10.15 -18.76
N CYS A 24 10.93 -10.22 -17.55
CA CYS A 24 11.01 -9.05 -16.68
C CYS A 24 11.81 -7.93 -17.34
N SER A 25 11.21 -6.75 -17.49
CA SER A 25 11.84 -5.57 -18.08
C SER A 25 13.05 -5.09 -17.26
N CYS A 26 13.07 -5.38 -15.95
CA CYS A 26 14.17 -4.98 -15.05
C CYS A 26 15.37 -5.95 -15.10
N CYS A 27 15.15 -7.26 -14.93
CA CYS A 27 16.26 -8.23 -14.82
C CYS A 27 16.47 -9.11 -16.06
N GLY A 28 15.61 -9.01 -17.08
CA GLY A 28 15.69 -9.80 -18.32
C GLY A 28 15.40 -11.30 -18.16
N GLN A 29 14.96 -11.74 -16.98
CA GLN A 29 14.67 -13.15 -16.72
C GLN A 29 13.24 -13.51 -17.13
N ASN A 30 13.04 -14.74 -17.61
CA ASN A 30 11.71 -15.33 -17.81
C ASN A 30 11.06 -15.60 -16.45
N ARG A 31 9.84 -15.10 -16.28
CA ARG A 31 9.05 -15.15 -15.04
C ARG A 31 7.60 -15.52 -15.38
N SER A 32 6.85 -15.89 -14.34
CA SER A 32 5.44 -16.29 -14.43
C SER A 32 4.52 -15.50 -13.50
N LEU A 33 5.04 -14.40 -12.94
CA LEU A 33 4.32 -13.50 -12.04
C LEU A 33 4.65 -12.06 -12.43
N LYS A 34 3.63 -11.34 -12.90
CA LYS A 34 3.72 -9.96 -13.33
C LYS A 34 3.04 -9.06 -12.30
N TYR A 35 3.70 -7.96 -11.95
CA TYR A 35 3.14 -6.94 -11.08
C TYR A 35 2.19 -6.03 -11.87
N GLU A 36 0.99 -5.83 -11.34
CA GLU A 36 -0.13 -5.09 -11.93
C GLU A 36 -0.67 -4.04 -10.94
N GLY A 37 0.18 -3.62 -10.00
CA GLY A 37 -0.08 -2.55 -9.03
C GLY A 37 0.53 -1.21 -9.46
N PRO A 38 0.43 -0.17 -8.61
CA PRO A 38 1.00 1.13 -8.90
C PRO A 38 2.53 1.08 -8.99
N PHE A 39 3.08 1.78 -9.99
CA PHE A 39 4.50 2.03 -10.15
C PHE A 39 4.69 3.42 -10.76
N TYR A 40 5.19 4.35 -9.96
CA TYR A 40 5.37 5.74 -10.31
C TYR A 40 6.79 5.96 -10.79
N SER A 41 6.96 6.10 -12.10
CA SER A 41 8.25 6.34 -12.76
C SER A 41 8.05 7.10 -14.06
N GLN A 42 9.11 7.75 -14.56
CA GLN A 42 9.06 8.43 -15.87
C GLN A 42 8.97 7.43 -17.03
N GLN A 43 9.53 6.23 -16.84
CA GLN A 43 9.47 5.13 -17.80
C GLN A 43 8.37 4.17 -17.38
N SER A 44 7.67 3.57 -18.33
CA SER A 44 6.64 2.56 -18.05
C SER A 44 7.18 1.16 -18.40
N PRO A 45 7.74 0.41 -17.42
CA PRO A 45 8.12 -0.98 -17.67
C PRO A 45 6.87 -1.83 -17.91
N ASP A 46 6.94 -2.69 -18.93
CA ASP A 46 5.82 -3.55 -19.31
C ASP A 46 5.64 -4.72 -18.33
N TYR A 47 6.74 -5.30 -17.85
CA TYR A 47 6.71 -6.46 -16.96
C TYR A 47 7.68 -6.29 -15.79
N LEU A 48 7.16 -6.21 -14.56
CA LEU A 48 7.96 -6.26 -13.35
C LEU A 48 7.69 -7.54 -12.57
N CYS A 49 8.76 -8.24 -12.19
CA CYS A 49 8.65 -9.47 -11.40
C CYS A 49 8.79 -9.21 -9.89
N PRO A 50 8.24 -10.08 -9.03
CA PRO A 50 8.27 -9.88 -7.57
C PRO A 50 9.69 -9.85 -6.98
N TRP A 51 10.67 -10.52 -7.60
CA TRP A 51 12.06 -10.51 -7.13
C TRP A 51 12.75 -9.15 -7.34
N CYS A 52 12.47 -8.46 -8.46
CA CYS A 52 12.99 -7.11 -8.72
C CYS A 52 12.35 -6.08 -7.79
N ILE A 53 11.07 -6.29 -7.43
CA ILE A 53 10.39 -5.48 -6.42
C ILE A 53 11.02 -5.73 -5.04
N ALA A 54 11.10 -6.98 -4.59
CA ALA A 54 11.59 -7.31 -3.25
C ALA A 54 13.05 -6.87 -2.99
N SER A 55 13.89 -6.90 -4.03
CA SER A 55 15.27 -6.44 -3.95
C SER A 55 15.42 -4.92 -4.01
N GLY A 56 14.43 -4.19 -4.52
CA GLY A 56 14.51 -2.76 -4.84
C GLY A 56 15.07 -2.46 -6.23
N GLN A 57 15.55 -3.48 -6.96
CA GLN A 57 16.17 -3.31 -8.28
C GLN A 57 15.23 -2.65 -9.30
N ALA A 58 13.92 -2.91 -9.23
CA ALA A 58 12.94 -2.26 -10.11
C ALA A 58 12.94 -0.74 -9.92
N CYS A 59 12.83 -0.28 -8.67
CA CYS A 59 12.85 1.14 -8.33
C CYS A 59 14.19 1.78 -8.67
N GLU A 60 15.32 1.12 -8.39
CA GLU A 60 16.65 1.60 -8.76
C GLU A 60 16.83 1.75 -10.28
N THR A 61 16.31 0.80 -11.06
CA THR A 61 16.46 0.79 -12.53
C THR A 61 15.67 1.91 -13.20
N TYR A 62 14.48 2.19 -12.69
CA TYR A 62 13.53 3.11 -13.34
C TYR A 62 13.39 4.46 -12.63
N ASP A 63 14.18 4.70 -11.58
CA ASP A 63 14.05 5.87 -10.70
C ASP A 63 12.58 6.07 -10.27
N GLY A 64 12.01 4.98 -9.76
CA GLY A 64 10.57 4.86 -9.53
C GLY A 64 10.21 4.42 -8.12
N GLU A 65 8.93 4.54 -7.79
CA GLU A 65 8.37 4.19 -6.49
C GLU A 65 7.11 3.32 -6.67
N LEU A 66 6.95 2.30 -5.82
CA LEU A 66 5.72 1.49 -5.76
C LEU A 66 4.65 2.20 -4.92
N VAL A 67 5.09 3.01 -3.97
CA VAL A 67 4.29 3.88 -3.11
C VAL A 67 5.04 5.20 -3.02
N GLY A 68 4.38 6.32 -3.28
CA GLY A 68 5.01 7.63 -3.19
C GLY A 68 5.64 7.85 -1.81
N TYR A 69 6.87 8.33 -1.74
CA TYR A 69 7.54 8.53 -0.44
C TYR A 69 6.75 9.45 0.50
N THR A 70 6.09 10.47 -0.07
CA THR A 70 5.23 11.43 0.64
C THR A 70 3.81 10.92 0.89
N ASP A 71 3.46 9.75 0.35
CA ASP A 71 2.16 9.09 0.54
C ASP A 71 2.16 8.17 1.76
N ILE A 72 3.28 8.12 2.48
CA ILE A 72 3.42 7.39 3.73
C ILE A 72 3.04 8.32 4.88
N GLU A 73 2.07 7.92 5.71
CA GLU A 73 1.58 8.74 6.82
C GLU A 73 2.72 9.16 7.75
N GLY A 74 2.87 10.47 7.95
CA GLY A 74 3.93 11.06 8.78
C GLY A 74 5.16 11.53 8.00
N VAL A 75 5.16 11.43 6.67
CA VAL A 75 6.18 12.03 5.79
C VAL A 75 5.60 13.30 5.15
N SER A 76 6.21 14.46 5.43
CA SER A 76 5.79 15.72 4.80
C SER A 76 6.51 15.94 3.45
N PRO A 77 5.82 16.47 2.43
CA PRO A 77 6.46 16.96 1.21
C PRO A 77 7.18 18.30 1.40
N ASP A 78 6.92 19.06 2.46
CA ASP A 78 7.59 20.34 2.73
C ASP A 78 8.93 20.08 3.44
N PRO A 79 10.09 20.44 2.84
CA PRO A 79 11.39 20.25 3.47
C PRO A 79 11.60 21.11 4.73
N SER A 80 10.72 22.07 5.00
CA SER A 80 10.73 22.92 6.19
C SER A 80 10.09 22.25 7.40
N ASP A 81 9.26 21.22 7.17
CA ASP A 81 8.61 20.48 8.24
C ASP A 81 9.59 19.55 8.97
N PRO A 82 9.31 19.17 10.23
CA PRO A 82 10.08 18.14 10.91
C PRO A 82 10.14 16.85 10.09
N GLY A 83 11.33 16.25 10.01
CA GLY A 83 11.51 14.94 9.38
C GLY A 83 10.65 13.85 10.04
N PRO A 84 10.38 12.75 9.32
CA PRO A 84 9.53 11.68 9.83
C PRO A 84 10.13 11.01 11.07
N THR A 85 9.27 10.59 12.00
CA THR A 85 9.69 9.85 13.20
C THR A 85 10.01 8.38 12.92
N ILE A 86 9.63 7.89 11.75
CA ILE A 86 9.83 6.51 11.31
C ILE A 86 11.24 6.37 10.73
N ALA A 87 11.91 5.26 11.03
CA ALA A 87 13.23 4.96 10.50
C ALA A 87 13.22 4.99 8.97
N ARG A 88 14.19 5.69 8.36
CA ARG A 88 14.26 5.90 6.91
C ARG A 88 14.28 4.59 6.13
N GLU A 89 14.89 3.55 6.67
CA GLU A 89 14.97 2.23 6.05
C GLU A 89 13.59 1.57 5.89
N LEU A 90 12.67 1.82 6.84
CA LEU A 90 11.29 1.34 6.76
C LEU A 90 10.48 2.11 5.73
N LEU A 91 10.69 3.44 5.64
CA LEU A 91 10.05 4.27 4.63
C LEU A 91 10.49 3.84 3.22
N LEU A 92 11.79 3.60 3.02
CA LEU A 92 12.30 3.07 1.75
C LEU A 92 11.83 1.64 1.45
N GLU A 93 11.60 0.80 2.47
CA GLU A 93 11.00 -0.52 2.26
C GLU A 93 9.58 -0.42 1.70
N ILE A 94 8.77 0.51 2.21
CA ILE A 94 7.43 0.77 1.66
C ILE A 94 7.53 1.33 0.26
N ALA A 95 8.29 2.42 0.08
CA ALA A 95 8.34 3.13 -1.20
C ALA A 95 8.93 2.28 -2.34
N GLN A 96 9.92 1.43 -2.06
CA GLN A 96 10.75 0.82 -3.11
C GLN A 96 10.70 -0.71 -3.15
N ARG A 97 10.22 -1.37 -2.09
CA ARG A 97 10.31 -2.84 -1.96
C ARG A 97 9.00 -3.52 -1.57
N THR A 98 7.95 -2.73 -1.33
CA THR A 98 6.63 -3.24 -0.98
C THR A 98 5.68 -2.99 -2.15
N PRO A 99 5.05 -4.04 -2.71
CA PRO A 99 4.00 -3.87 -3.70
C PRO A 99 2.93 -2.91 -3.17
N GLY A 100 2.61 -1.87 -3.94
CA GLY A 100 1.52 -0.97 -3.60
C GLY A 100 0.17 -1.67 -3.65
N TYR A 101 -0.91 -0.93 -3.38
CA TYR A 101 -2.27 -1.44 -3.51
C TYR A 101 -3.07 -0.54 -4.46
N ARG A 102 -4.08 -1.12 -5.10
CA ARG A 102 -4.98 -0.40 -6.02
C ARG A 102 -5.95 0.47 -5.21
N ALA A 103 -6.16 1.71 -5.63
CA ALA A 103 -7.13 2.60 -5.02
C ALA A 103 -7.74 3.53 -6.09
N TRP A 104 -8.93 4.07 -5.83
CA TRP A 104 -9.54 5.10 -6.66
C TRP A 104 -8.83 6.43 -6.49
N GLN A 105 -8.53 6.80 -5.25
CA GLN A 105 -7.72 7.96 -4.91
C GLN A 105 -6.23 7.60 -4.82
N GLN A 106 -5.40 8.60 -4.54
CA GLN A 106 -4.00 8.37 -4.24
C GLN A 106 -3.87 7.48 -2.99
N PRO A 107 -3.25 6.29 -3.09
CA PRO A 107 -3.03 5.41 -1.94
C PRO A 107 -2.27 6.15 -0.84
N VAL A 108 -2.61 5.89 0.43
CA VAL A 108 -1.87 6.37 1.60
C VAL A 108 -1.44 5.19 2.45
N TRP A 109 -0.14 5.03 2.66
CA TRP A 109 0.37 3.95 3.51
C TRP A 109 0.34 4.36 4.98
N LEU A 110 -0.60 3.78 5.75
CA LEU A 110 -0.80 4.16 7.14
C LEU A 110 0.32 3.64 8.06
N THR A 111 0.57 4.36 9.14
CA THR A 111 1.62 4.08 10.11
C THR A 111 1.04 4.04 11.53
N HIS A 112 1.71 3.36 12.45
CA HIS A 112 1.33 3.33 13.86
C HIS A 112 2.52 2.85 14.70
N CYS A 113 2.67 3.35 15.93
CA CYS A 113 3.82 3.04 16.79
C CYS A 113 5.18 3.29 16.10
N ASN A 114 5.30 4.38 15.32
CA ASN A 114 6.51 4.75 14.56
C ASN A 114 7.00 3.67 13.58
N ALA A 115 6.08 2.87 13.02
CA ALA A 115 6.37 1.93 11.96
C ALA A 115 5.23 1.88 10.93
N PRO A 116 5.50 1.51 9.67
CA PRO A 116 4.45 1.22 8.70
C PRO A 116 3.55 0.09 9.17
N CYS A 117 2.25 0.22 8.90
CA CYS A 117 1.31 -0.86 9.14
C CYS A 117 1.33 -1.89 8.00
N VAL A 118 0.86 -3.10 8.30
CA VAL A 118 0.62 -4.15 7.30
C VAL A 118 -0.71 -3.88 6.63
N PHE A 119 -0.73 -3.77 5.31
CA PHE A 119 -1.97 -3.73 4.52
C PHE A 119 -2.63 -5.11 4.52
N LEU A 120 -3.89 -5.15 4.93
CA LEU A 120 -4.69 -6.38 5.02
C LEU A 120 -5.62 -6.57 3.82
N GLY A 121 -5.83 -5.53 3.01
CA GLY A 121 -6.74 -5.56 1.86
C GLY A 121 -7.79 -4.45 1.93
N HIS A 122 -8.59 -4.39 0.86
CA HIS A 122 -9.82 -3.61 0.85
C HIS A 122 -10.86 -4.23 1.78
N ALA A 123 -11.67 -3.38 2.40
CA ALA A 123 -12.59 -3.73 3.46
C ALA A 123 -13.94 -3.05 3.23
N ASP A 124 -15.00 -3.85 3.34
CA ASP A 124 -16.37 -3.38 3.47
C ASP A 124 -16.72 -3.18 4.95
N ARG A 125 -17.98 -2.78 5.22
CA ARG A 125 -18.49 -2.61 6.57
C ARG A 125 -18.30 -3.87 7.44
N GLN A 126 -18.54 -5.05 6.88
CA GLN A 126 -18.47 -6.31 7.62
C GLN A 126 -17.03 -6.64 8.01
N ALA A 127 -16.07 -6.37 7.12
CA ALA A 127 -14.65 -6.59 7.38
C ALA A 127 -14.11 -5.66 8.49
N VAL A 128 -14.61 -4.43 8.61
CA VAL A 128 -14.16 -3.50 9.66
C VAL A 128 -14.92 -3.62 10.98
N GLU A 129 -16.11 -4.24 10.99
CA GLU A 129 -16.99 -4.33 12.17
C GLU A 129 -16.28 -4.80 13.45
N PRO A 130 -15.41 -5.83 13.42
CA PRO A 130 -14.67 -6.28 14.60
C PRO A 130 -13.70 -5.23 15.18
N PHE A 131 -13.31 -4.24 14.38
CA PHE A 131 -12.30 -3.24 14.70
C PHE A 131 -12.87 -1.82 14.70
N LEU A 132 -14.20 -1.68 14.65
CA LEU A 132 -14.85 -0.39 14.42
C LEU A 132 -14.41 0.69 15.42
N ALA A 133 -14.28 0.34 16.70
CA ALA A 133 -13.81 1.27 17.73
C ALA A 133 -12.36 1.74 17.51
N GLU A 134 -11.52 0.92 16.87
CA GLU A 134 -10.12 1.26 16.59
C GLU A 134 -10.00 2.22 15.40
N VAL A 135 -10.81 1.99 14.36
CA VAL A 135 -10.77 2.69 13.07
C VAL A 135 -11.73 3.88 12.96
N LEU A 136 -12.69 4.03 13.89
CA LEU A 136 -13.63 5.14 13.88
C LEU A 136 -12.96 6.53 13.77
N PRO A 137 -11.83 6.81 14.47
CA PRO A 137 -11.14 8.09 14.32
C PRO A 137 -10.62 8.33 12.90
N ASP A 138 -10.20 7.27 12.19
CA ASP A 138 -9.72 7.41 10.81
C ASP A 138 -10.90 7.70 9.85
N ILE A 139 -12.07 7.10 10.12
CA ILE A 139 -13.28 7.36 9.36
C ILE A 139 -13.74 8.80 9.57
N GLU A 140 -13.83 9.26 10.82
CA GLU A 140 -14.22 10.63 11.19
C GLU A 140 -13.25 11.69 10.64
N GLY A 141 -11.96 11.36 10.58
CA GLY A 141 -10.92 12.21 10.01
C GLY A 141 -10.88 12.26 8.49
N SER A 142 -11.68 11.45 7.80
CA SER A 142 -11.73 11.41 6.34
C SER A 142 -12.51 12.61 5.76
N TYR A 143 -12.52 12.72 4.42
CA TYR A 143 -13.09 13.85 3.69
C TYR A 143 -14.56 14.17 4.06
N ARG A 144 -15.32 13.16 4.48
CA ARG A 144 -16.68 13.32 4.99
C ARG A 144 -16.63 13.17 6.50
N ASN A 145 -16.92 14.23 7.25
CA ASN A 145 -17.10 14.11 8.70
C ASN A 145 -18.49 13.52 9.06
N ASP A 146 -18.81 12.36 8.47
CA ASP A 146 -20.06 11.61 8.66
C ASP A 146 -19.77 10.09 8.57
N ALA A 147 -19.28 9.55 9.69
CA ALA A 147 -18.84 8.16 9.78
C ALA A 147 -19.96 7.15 9.52
N GLN A 148 -21.17 7.44 10.00
CA GLN A 148 -22.30 6.55 9.79
C GLN A 148 -22.66 6.45 8.30
N TRP A 149 -22.73 7.59 7.61
CA TRP A 149 -23.06 7.62 6.18
C TRP A 149 -22.04 6.84 5.34
N MET A 150 -20.75 6.92 5.69
CA MET A 150 -19.68 6.17 5.02
C MET A 150 -19.78 4.67 5.28
N LEU A 151 -19.92 4.26 6.54
CA LEU A 151 -20.04 2.85 6.92
C LEU A 151 -21.25 2.16 6.28
N GLU A 152 -22.36 2.87 6.09
CA GLU A 152 -23.56 2.34 5.44
C GLU A 152 -23.38 2.09 3.93
N ARG A 153 -22.40 2.73 3.30
CA ARG A 153 -22.16 2.67 1.84
C ARG A 153 -20.84 2.01 1.46
N MET A 154 -20.08 1.58 2.45
CA MET A 154 -18.77 0.97 2.26
C MET A 154 -18.91 -0.44 1.68
N SER A 155 -18.26 -0.68 0.55
CA SER A 155 -18.22 -1.94 -0.18
C SER A 155 -16.87 -2.07 -0.88
N THR A 156 -16.35 -3.29 -1.04
CA THR A 156 -15.09 -3.54 -1.76
C THR A 156 -15.18 -3.20 -3.25
N ASP A 157 -16.39 -3.30 -3.83
CA ASP A 157 -16.64 -3.02 -5.26
C ASP A 157 -17.43 -1.72 -5.47
N GLY A 158 -17.59 -0.92 -4.41
CA GLY A 158 -18.37 0.31 -4.41
C GLY A 158 -17.55 1.56 -4.66
N MET A 159 -18.24 2.71 -4.66
CA MET A 159 -17.62 4.04 -4.70
C MET A 159 -16.92 4.41 -3.38
N ILE A 160 -17.13 3.63 -2.31
CA ILE A 160 -16.51 3.84 -1.01
C ILE A 160 -16.01 2.50 -0.54
N SER A 161 -14.70 2.38 -0.36
CA SER A 161 -14.05 1.22 0.20
C SER A 161 -13.11 1.65 1.32
N GLY A 162 -12.84 0.76 2.27
CA GLY A 162 -11.80 0.97 3.27
C GLY A 162 -10.52 0.24 2.86
N CYS A 163 -9.36 0.87 3.01
CA CYS A 163 -8.06 0.20 2.95
C CYS A 163 -7.65 -0.13 4.37
N LEU A 164 -7.74 -1.41 4.77
CA LEU A 164 -7.52 -1.84 6.16
C LEU A 164 -6.04 -2.16 6.41
N PHE A 165 -5.54 -1.64 7.53
CA PHE A 165 -4.16 -1.82 7.96
C PHE A 165 -4.09 -2.33 9.40
N ARG A 166 -2.97 -2.98 9.75
CA ARG A 166 -2.69 -3.45 11.12
C ARG A 166 -1.28 -3.09 11.56
N CYS A 167 -1.16 -2.50 12.75
CA CYS A 167 0.13 -2.18 13.35
C CYS A 167 0.93 -3.45 13.63
N VAL A 168 2.21 -3.46 13.24
CA VAL A 168 3.15 -4.57 13.50
C VAL A 168 3.53 -4.72 14.98
N HIS A 169 3.34 -3.66 15.78
CA HIS A 169 3.78 -3.64 17.19
C HIS A 169 2.65 -3.96 18.17
N CYS A 170 1.50 -3.30 18.04
CA CYS A 170 0.39 -3.45 18.99
C CYS A 170 -0.82 -4.21 18.44
N GLY A 171 -0.84 -4.52 17.13
CA GLY A 171 -1.96 -5.21 16.49
C GLY A 171 -3.21 -4.35 16.27
N ARG A 172 -3.19 -3.07 16.65
CA ARG A 172 -4.30 -2.13 16.39
C ARG A 172 -4.48 -1.89 14.90
N HIS A 173 -5.74 -1.74 14.48
CA HIS A 173 -6.13 -1.50 13.11
C HIS A 173 -6.23 -0.01 12.81
N ARG A 174 -5.94 0.33 11.55
CA ARG A 174 -6.09 1.65 10.96
C ARG A 174 -6.84 1.50 9.64
N LEU A 175 -7.58 2.52 9.23
CA LEU A 175 -8.37 2.48 7.99
C LEU A 175 -8.12 3.73 7.17
N HIS A 176 -7.88 3.59 5.87
CA HIS A 176 -7.91 4.72 4.94
C HIS A 176 -9.18 4.63 4.10
N MET A 177 -9.94 5.71 4.00
CA MET A 177 -11.17 5.74 3.21
C MET A 177 -10.84 6.05 1.75
N ASP A 178 -11.07 5.08 0.86
CA ASP A 178 -10.91 5.23 -0.58
C ASP A 178 -12.28 5.54 -1.21
N VAL A 179 -12.43 6.77 -1.70
CA VAL A 179 -13.70 7.29 -2.22
C VAL A 179 -13.55 7.70 -3.68
N GLY A 180 -14.24 7.00 -4.57
CA GLY A 180 -14.27 7.28 -6.02
C GLY A 180 -15.20 8.41 -6.43
#